data_AF-A0A2E5RPQ3-F1
#
_entry.id   AF-A0A2E5RPQ3-F1
#
_cell.length_a   1.000
_cell.length_b   1.000
_cell.length_c   1.000
_cell.angle_alpha   90.00
_cell.angle_beta   90.00
_cell.angle_gamma   90.00
#
_symmetry.space_group_name_H-M   'P 1'
#
loop_
_entity.id
_entity.type
_entity.pdbx_description
1 polymer ?
#
loop_
_entity_poly.entity_id
_entity_poly.type
_entity_poly.pdbx_seq_one_letter_code
_entity_poly.pdbx_strand_id
1 'polypeptide(L)'
;MNIFKRISKIIERLNLFKQKKRSKSIVPENDIQSKILEIEKSQESERKSIISQKDKSVHERVQILSDSQEKLIDEKVKILETSNTDKNFQKLKELNRELEILKTNFLYQFQFNFELKIIEQKLIKSISKELVPKTLFDNSFRNKQNLKIAAIENREAEKEEINKLKNEVVNFLLVRIHNEREAARKLKERLERERKLDEEYLKYINASFQAIKTRDFTLAKSKLNQALTIKPENKKEIIDLLESLDSKQREFKNNILSYKSLFDLAEKSFHDREFEKAIEFYTKAKQLNVDNLICIRRISDAQNKILKLKKREKEKKEKEKLEKEHREKFKSDAKEIVAFYQANGISEFYHYTDSRNLDSIIQNNGLFSLREMSNRNIFYHKGSETSELENYIRLSYTQNHPLLHVSKKKGRIRKEKTFKISLNVAELKETKFTNVNATRTKTYPTVKMGDDLNFIENNVKINIVKARNYRYLPPNQKPYYQAEIMVKDYLPLEYIKNLNN
;
A
#
# COMPACT_ATOMS: atom_id res chain seq x y z
N MET A 1 2.73 38.59 62.37
CA MET A 1 3.80 38.16 63.32
C MET A 1 3.68 36.65 63.49
N ASN A 2 4.68 35.86 63.05
CA ASN A 2 4.58 34.40 62.92
C ASN A 2 4.14 33.75 64.25
N ILE A 3 3.11 32.89 64.22
CA ILE A 3 2.53 32.28 65.43
C ILE A 3 3.57 31.47 66.21
N PHE A 4 4.55 30.89 65.50
CA PHE A 4 5.72 30.25 66.09
C PHE A 4 6.61 31.23 66.86
N LYS A 5 6.74 32.48 66.40
CA LYS A 5 7.47 33.55 67.09
C LYS A 5 6.74 34.03 68.34
N ARG A 6 5.41 33.94 68.37
CA ARG A 6 4.59 34.19 69.56
C ARG A 6 4.66 33.03 70.56
N ILE A 7 4.59 31.79 70.08
CA ILE A 7 4.75 30.58 70.91
C ILE A 7 6.16 30.52 71.53
N SER A 8 7.20 30.81 70.74
CA SER A 8 8.59 30.88 71.23
C SER A 8 8.76 31.95 72.33
N LYS A 9 8.20 33.15 72.11
CA LYS A 9 8.21 34.22 73.13
C LYS A 9 7.45 33.86 74.41
N ILE A 10 6.44 33.00 74.32
CA ILE A 10 5.65 32.57 75.49
C ILE A 10 6.39 31.46 76.25
N ILE A 11 7.06 30.53 75.56
CA ILE A 11 7.95 29.54 76.18
C ILE A 11 9.11 30.23 76.90
N GLU A 12 9.72 31.25 76.27
CA GLU A 12 10.74 32.10 76.89
C GLU A 12 10.22 32.80 78.16
N ARG A 13 8.98 33.31 78.14
CA ARG A 13 8.36 33.97 79.31
C ARG A 13 8.02 33.00 80.45
N LEU A 14 7.59 31.77 80.12
CA LEU A 14 7.31 30.74 81.12
C LEU A 14 8.57 30.23 81.83
N ASN A 15 9.74 30.36 81.20
CA ASN A 15 11.04 30.00 81.79
C ASN A 15 11.60 31.07 82.76
N LEU A 16 11.07 32.29 82.78
CA LEU A 16 11.65 33.41 83.54
C LEU A 16 11.24 33.50 85.03
N PHE A 17 10.30 32.66 85.51
CA PHE A 17 9.77 32.79 86.88
C PHE A 17 10.23 31.73 87.90
N LYS A 18 11.48 31.25 87.79
CA LYS A 18 12.19 30.57 88.91
C LYS A 18 13.70 30.86 88.91
N GLN A 19 14.08 32.11 89.16
CA GLN A 19 15.41 32.39 89.73
C GLN A 19 15.26 33.05 91.10
N LYS A 20 15.19 32.20 92.14
CA LYS A 20 15.55 32.61 93.51
C LYS A 20 16.85 31.90 93.90
N LYS A 21 17.94 32.68 93.83
CA LYS A 21 19.27 32.49 94.42
C LYS A 21 19.66 31.05 94.82
N ARG A 22 20.60 30.47 94.07
CA ARG A 22 21.80 29.82 94.64
C ARG A 22 22.92 29.73 93.60
N SER A 23 24.12 29.94 94.10
CA SER A 23 25.40 30.16 93.40
C SER A 23 26.01 28.90 92.79
N LYS A 24 26.32 28.92 91.49
CA LYS A 24 27.64 28.65 90.87
C LYS A 24 27.50 28.57 89.34
N SER A 25 28.46 29.20 88.64
CA SER A 25 28.60 29.33 87.18
C SER A 25 27.50 30.11 86.46
N ILE A 26 27.71 31.43 86.33
CA ILE A 26 26.85 32.35 85.56
C ILE A 26 27.39 32.34 84.13
N VAL A 27 26.68 31.68 83.21
CA VAL A 27 26.75 32.00 81.78
C VAL A 27 25.84 33.21 81.56
N PRO A 28 26.29 34.32 80.95
CA PRO A 28 25.46 35.51 80.74
C PRO A 28 24.19 35.18 79.94
N GLU A 29 23.06 35.80 80.25
CA GLU A 29 21.76 35.56 79.61
C GLU A 29 21.79 35.76 78.08
N ASN A 30 22.60 36.72 77.60
CA ASN A 30 22.88 36.94 76.17
C ASN A 30 23.59 35.76 75.50
N ASP A 31 24.34 34.97 76.26
CA ASP A 31 25.15 33.85 75.79
C ASP A 31 24.33 32.54 75.74
N ILE A 32 23.21 32.47 76.48
CA ILE A 32 22.22 31.39 76.39
C ILE A 32 21.30 31.63 75.18
N GLN A 33 20.83 32.86 74.98
CA GLN A 33 19.98 33.21 73.84
C GLN A 33 20.73 33.07 72.51
N SER A 34 22.01 33.45 72.45
CA SER A 34 22.84 33.27 71.26
C SER A 34 23.01 31.79 70.89
N LYS A 35 23.27 30.92 71.87
CA LYS A 35 23.40 29.47 71.68
C LYS A 35 22.08 28.81 71.27
N ILE A 36 20.96 29.19 71.88
CA ILE A 36 19.63 28.70 71.47
C ILE A 36 19.34 29.11 70.01
N LEU A 37 19.65 30.35 69.64
CA LEU A 37 19.45 30.83 68.27
C LEU A 37 20.34 30.09 67.25
N GLU A 38 21.57 29.75 67.64
CA GLU A 38 22.50 28.97 66.82
C GLU A 38 22.02 27.52 66.62
N ILE A 39 21.47 26.91 67.67
CA ILE A 39 20.80 25.61 67.58
C ILE A 39 19.58 25.68 66.67
N GLU A 40 18.74 26.72 66.78
CA GLU A 40 17.55 26.85 65.93
C GLU A 40 17.89 27.03 64.45
N LYS A 41 18.97 27.77 64.14
CA LYS A 41 19.50 27.90 62.78
C LYS A 41 20.02 26.56 62.26
N SER A 42 20.71 25.78 63.10
CA SER A 42 21.21 24.45 62.77
C SER A 42 20.08 23.45 62.55
N GLN A 43 19.03 23.50 63.37
CA GLN A 43 17.81 22.73 63.15
C GLN A 43 17.12 23.14 61.84
N GLU A 44 17.18 24.43 61.44
CA GLU A 44 16.59 24.90 60.19
C GLU A 44 17.36 24.46 58.95
N SER A 45 18.69 24.52 58.97
CA SER A 45 19.53 24.02 57.88
C SER A 45 19.36 22.52 57.69
N GLU A 46 19.27 21.77 58.79
CA GLU A 46 19.05 20.34 58.75
C GLU A 46 17.67 19.97 58.20
N ARG A 47 16.61 20.67 58.61
CA ARG A 47 15.27 20.52 58.00
C ARG A 47 15.31 20.69 56.48
N LYS A 48 16.00 21.72 55.97
CA LYS A 48 16.14 21.96 54.52
C LYS A 48 16.94 20.86 53.82
N SER A 49 17.96 20.30 54.47
CA SER A 49 18.77 19.21 53.95
C SER A 49 17.97 17.90 53.82
N ILE A 50 17.18 17.56 54.84
CA ILE A 50 16.34 16.35 54.82
C ILE A 50 15.32 16.42 53.67
N ILE A 51 14.72 17.60 53.46
CA ILE A 51 13.71 17.83 52.42
C ILE A 51 14.28 17.76 51.00
N SER A 52 15.58 18.07 50.80
CA SER A 52 16.20 18.06 49.46
C SER A 52 16.63 16.67 48.98
N GLN A 53 16.68 15.67 49.85
CA GLN A 53 17.01 14.28 49.49
C GLN A 53 15.81 13.59 48.82
N LYS A 54 15.93 13.28 47.52
CA LYS A 54 14.83 12.83 46.64
C LYS A 54 14.46 11.33 46.71
N ASP A 55 15.04 10.53 47.62
CA ASP A 55 14.91 9.06 47.57
C ASP A 55 14.17 8.38 48.75
N LYS A 56 13.11 7.64 48.36
CA LYS A 56 12.36 6.54 49.01
C LYS A 56 11.48 6.82 50.26
N SER A 57 10.30 6.16 50.23
CA SER A 57 9.13 6.12 51.14
C SER A 57 8.86 7.39 51.98
N VAL A 58 8.20 8.36 51.36
CA VAL A 58 7.71 9.62 51.95
C VAL A 58 6.87 9.40 53.23
N HIS A 59 6.33 8.20 53.44
CA HIS A 59 5.53 7.85 54.62
C HIS A 59 6.36 7.52 55.89
N GLU A 60 7.61 7.07 55.80
CA GLU A 60 8.38 6.65 57.00
C GLU A 60 9.16 7.80 57.64
N ARG A 61 9.59 8.81 56.87
CA ARG A 61 10.40 9.93 57.40
C ARG A 61 9.61 10.96 58.21
N VAL A 62 8.28 10.96 58.13
CA VAL A 62 7.39 11.98 58.72
C VAL A 62 7.21 11.79 60.25
N GLN A 63 7.71 10.70 60.83
CA GLN A 63 7.62 10.41 62.27
C GLN A 63 8.96 10.28 63.00
N ILE A 64 10.09 10.25 62.28
CA ILE A 64 11.40 9.97 62.86
C ILE A 64 12.31 11.18 62.60
N LEU A 65 12.76 11.83 63.68
CA LEU A 65 13.79 12.87 63.61
C LEU A 65 15.13 12.25 63.23
N SER A 66 15.98 12.98 62.52
CA SER A 66 17.36 12.53 62.30
C SER A 66 18.10 12.46 63.65
N ASP A 67 19.14 11.63 63.71
CA ASP A 67 20.01 11.53 64.89
C ASP A 67 20.64 12.89 65.26
N SER A 68 20.85 13.76 64.27
CA SER A 68 21.37 15.11 64.50
C SER A 68 20.29 16.07 65.02
N GLN A 69 19.03 15.97 64.56
CA GLN A 69 17.91 16.69 65.15
C GLN A 69 17.67 16.30 66.61
N GLU A 70 17.74 15.00 66.94
CA GLU A 70 17.65 14.51 68.33
C GLU A 70 18.78 15.07 69.21
N LYS A 71 20.02 15.09 68.71
CA LYS A 71 21.16 15.69 69.41
C LYS A 71 20.98 17.18 69.67
N LEU A 72 20.48 17.92 68.67
CA LEU A 72 20.20 19.35 68.81
C LEU A 72 19.06 19.63 69.80
N ILE A 73 18.06 18.75 69.89
CA ILE A 73 17.02 18.83 70.93
C ILE A 73 17.64 18.59 72.30
N ASP A 74 18.49 17.57 72.44
CA ASP A 74 19.17 17.27 73.70
C ASP A 74 20.08 18.40 74.17
N GLU A 75 20.80 19.02 73.24
CA GLU A 75 21.63 20.20 73.51
C GLU A 75 20.78 21.41 73.92
N LYS A 76 19.66 21.65 73.22
CA LYS A 76 18.72 22.72 73.53
C LYS A 76 18.09 22.54 74.91
N VAL A 77 17.70 21.32 75.25
CA VAL A 77 17.09 21.00 76.55
C VAL A 77 18.12 21.11 77.67
N LYS A 78 19.37 20.65 77.46
CA LYS A 78 20.48 20.83 78.41
C LYS A 78 20.81 22.30 78.70
N ILE A 79 20.80 23.15 77.68
CA ILE A 79 21.01 24.60 77.86
C ILE A 79 19.88 25.24 78.69
N LEU A 80 18.67 24.67 78.63
CA LEU A 80 17.49 25.12 79.37
C LEU A 80 17.38 24.50 80.78
N GLU A 81 18.26 23.57 81.16
CA GLU A 81 18.26 22.93 82.50
C GLU A 81 18.62 23.93 83.60
N THR A 82 17.65 24.23 84.47
CA THR A 82 17.87 25.05 85.67
C THR A 82 17.42 24.38 86.97
N SER A 83 16.93 23.13 86.95
CA SER A 83 16.67 22.36 88.19
C SER A 83 16.60 20.83 88.01
N ASN A 84 17.22 20.12 88.95
CA ASN A 84 17.50 18.68 88.98
C ASN A 84 16.27 17.79 89.27
N THR A 85 15.24 17.82 88.41
CA THR A 85 14.13 16.86 88.50
C THR A 85 13.85 16.19 87.15
N ASP A 86 14.26 14.93 87.02
CA ASP A 86 14.23 14.10 85.79
C ASP A 86 12.87 14.12 85.06
N LYS A 87 11.76 14.23 85.80
CA LYS A 87 10.41 14.14 85.24
C LYS A 87 10.02 15.33 84.36
N ASN A 88 10.47 16.54 84.70
CA ASN A 88 10.18 17.74 83.91
C ASN A 88 11.12 17.85 82.70
N PHE A 89 12.34 17.33 82.83
CA PHE A 89 13.34 17.29 81.76
C PHE A 89 12.89 16.37 80.61
N GLN A 90 12.46 15.14 80.92
CA GLN A 90 11.93 14.21 79.92
C GLN A 90 10.72 14.79 79.20
N LYS A 91 9.83 15.47 79.94
CA LYS A 91 8.63 16.07 79.36
C LYS A 91 8.94 17.26 78.45
N LEU A 92 9.92 18.11 78.80
CA LEU A 92 10.35 19.20 77.93
C LEU A 92 11.04 18.67 76.65
N LYS A 93 11.81 17.58 76.78
CA LYS A 93 12.43 16.88 75.65
C LYS A 93 11.39 16.31 74.70
N GLU A 94 10.39 15.60 75.21
CA GLU A 94 9.27 15.07 74.42
C GLU A 94 8.52 16.19 73.67
N LEU A 95 8.25 17.31 74.34
CA LEU A 95 7.52 18.43 73.75
C LEU A 95 8.33 19.13 72.64
N ASN A 96 9.64 19.30 72.83
CA ASN A 96 10.53 19.80 71.78
C ASN A 96 10.65 18.82 70.61
N ARG A 97 10.66 17.52 70.89
CA ARG A 97 10.68 16.45 69.88
C ARG A 97 9.44 16.51 68.99
N GLU A 98 8.25 16.58 69.60
CA GLU A 98 7.00 16.69 68.86
C GLU A 98 6.95 17.98 68.02
N LEU A 99 7.42 19.09 68.58
CA LEU A 99 7.43 20.38 67.90
C LEU A 99 8.37 20.40 66.68
N GLU A 100 9.51 19.71 66.76
CA GLU A 100 10.44 19.57 65.63
C GLU A 100 9.93 18.62 64.54
N ILE A 101 9.25 17.53 64.92
CA ILE A 101 8.56 16.66 63.96
C ILE A 101 7.52 17.48 63.17
N LEU A 102 6.75 18.32 63.87
CA LEU A 102 5.72 19.16 63.24
C LEU A 102 6.29 20.20 62.27
N LYS A 103 7.35 20.91 62.66
CA LYS A 103 8.01 21.89 61.78
C LYS A 103 8.56 21.23 60.52
N THR A 104 9.16 20.05 60.66
CA THR A 104 9.72 19.29 59.53
C THR A 104 8.61 18.86 58.57
N ASN A 105 7.50 18.35 59.11
CA ASN A 105 6.35 17.93 58.33
C ASN A 105 5.64 19.08 57.59
N PHE A 106 5.53 20.25 58.23
CA PHE A 106 4.95 21.45 57.61
C PHE A 106 5.77 21.91 56.39
N LEU A 107 7.09 21.89 56.48
CA LEU A 107 7.96 22.27 55.36
C LEU A 107 7.89 21.27 54.20
N TYR A 108 7.79 19.96 54.50
CA TYR A 108 7.56 18.93 53.49
C TYR A 108 6.24 19.13 52.74
N GLN A 109 5.17 19.50 53.44
CA GLN A 109 3.85 19.76 52.84
C GLN A 109 3.90 20.91 51.83
N PHE A 110 4.60 22.00 52.17
CA PHE A 110 4.75 23.16 51.29
C PHE A 110 5.51 22.82 50.00
N GLN A 111 6.47 21.90 50.04
CA GLN A 111 7.31 21.56 48.90
C GLN A 111 6.71 20.45 48.01
N PHE A 112 5.84 19.58 48.53
CA PHE A 112 5.35 18.38 47.81
C PHE A 112 3.82 18.21 47.73
N ASN A 113 3.00 19.20 48.14
CA ASN A 113 1.52 19.17 47.99
C ASN A 113 0.84 17.90 48.56
N PHE A 114 1.27 17.42 49.72
CA PHE A 114 0.77 16.18 50.33
C PHE A 114 -0.37 16.43 51.35
N GLU A 115 -1.44 15.61 51.35
CA GLU A 115 -2.54 15.69 52.35
C GLU A 115 -2.31 14.72 53.53
N LEU A 116 -2.24 15.23 54.77
CA LEU A 116 -2.13 14.41 55.99
C LEU A 116 -3.37 14.54 56.89
N LYS A 117 -4.47 13.84 56.56
CA LYS A 117 -5.68 13.80 57.40
C LYS A 117 -5.51 13.07 58.75
N ILE A 118 -4.47 12.26 58.93
CA ILE A 118 -4.34 11.33 60.08
C ILE A 118 -3.49 11.91 61.23
N ILE A 119 -2.53 12.79 60.93
CA ILE A 119 -1.61 13.35 61.95
C ILE A 119 -2.24 14.52 62.69
N GLU A 120 -3.00 15.39 62.02
CA GLU A 120 -3.72 16.50 62.66
C GLU A 120 -4.69 16.00 63.74
N GLN A 121 -5.40 14.91 63.47
CA GLN A 121 -6.34 14.33 64.44
C GLN A 121 -5.62 13.67 65.62
N LYS A 122 -4.49 12.97 65.40
CA LYS A 122 -3.70 12.38 66.49
C LYS A 122 -3.04 13.45 67.35
N LEU A 123 -2.50 14.51 66.76
CA LEU A 123 -1.83 15.58 67.48
C LEU A 123 -2.82 16.45 68.29
N ILE A 124 -3.95 16.83 67.68
CA ILE A 124 -5.04 17.48 68.40
C ILE A 124 -5.47 16.59 69.57
N LYS A 125 -5.60 15.27 69.36
CA LYS A 125 -5.98 14.32 70.41
C LYS A 125 -4.91 14.14 71.50
N SER A 126 -3.61 14.18 71.17
CA SER A 126 -2.50 14.09 72.15
C SER A 126 -2.37 15.37 72.97
N ILE A 127 -2.41 16.54 72.34
CA ILE A 127 -2.42 17.85 73.02
C ILE A 127 -3.67 17.99 73.89
N SER A 128 -4.82 17.47 73.44
CA SER A 128 -6.07 17.43 74.23
C SER A 128 -5.98 16.46 75.42
N LYS A 129 -5.30 15.31 75.27
CA LYS A 129 -5.15 14.29 76.31
C LYS A 129 -4.19 14.70 77.42
N GLU A 130 -3.13 15.44 77.11
CA GLU A 130 -2.11 15.84 78.10
C GLU A 130 -2.49 17.08 78.91
N LEU A 131 -3.57 17.76 78.53
CA LEU A 131 -4.10 18.94 79.21
C LEU A 131 -5.29 18.62 80.13
N VAL A 132 -5.36 17.40 80.66
CA VAL A 132 -6.21 17.09 81.82
C VAL A 132 -5.49 17.59 83.08
N PRO A 133 -6.08 18.46 83.91
CA PRO A 133 -5.49 18.81 85.20
C PRO A 133 -5.46 17.55 86.06
N LYS A 134 -4.28 16.97 86.27
CA LYS A 134 -4.10 15.94 87.32
C LYS A 134 -4.38 16.60 88.66
N THR A 135 -5.54 16.27 89.23
CA THR A 135 -5.79 16.34 90.65
C THR A 135 -4.77 15.47 91.36
N LEU A 136 -3.73 16.10 91.92
CA LEU A 136 -2.87 15.51 92.93
C LEU A 136 -2.95 16.41 94.16
N PHE A 137 -4.08 16.29 94.86
CA PHE A 137 -4.04 16.38 96.32
C PHE A 137 -3.51 15.04 96.80
N ASP A 138 -2.32 15.04 97.37
CA ASP A 138 -2.10 14.20 98.55
C ASP A 138 -1.31 14.99 99.58
N ASN A 139 -1.84 14.97 100.79
CA ASN A 139 -1.56 15.90 101.87
C ASN A 139 -0.30 15.50 102.64
N SER A 140 0.70 16.39 102.66
CA SER A 140 1.51 16.78 103.84
C SER A 140 2.57 17.79 103.33
N PHE A 141 2.89 18.94 103.90
CA PHE A 141 2.95 19.42 105.27
C PHE A 141 2.71 20.95 105.31
N ARG A 142 2.46 21.46 106.51
CA ARG A 142 1.96 22.80 106.90
C ARG A 142 2.85 24.01 106.55
N ASN A 143 2.18 25.18 106.61
CA ASN A 143 2.66 26.56 106.86
C ASN A 143 3.09 27.47 105.70
N LYS A 144 2.13 28.24 105.17
CA LYS A 144 2.05 29.74 105.29
C LYS A 144 0.90 30.26 104.41
N GLN A 145 -0.02 31.00 105.02
CA GLN A 145 -1.40 31.15 104.54
C GLN A 145 -1.75 32.51 103.90
N ASN A 146 -0.80 33.30 103.38
CA ASN A 146 -1.10 34.60 102.76
C ASN A 146 -0.62 34.78 101.30
N LEU A 147 -0.08 33.73 100.65
CA LEU A 147 0.31 33.73 99.23
C LEU A 147 -0.61 32.87 98.34
N LYS A 148 -1.62 32.20 98.91
CA LYS A 148 -2.42 31.17 98.23
C LYS A 148 -3.62 31.70 97.44
N ILE A 149 -4.27 32.78 97.86
CA ILE A 149 -5.51 33.26 97.20
C ILE A 149 -5.18 33.96 95.88
N ALA A 150 -4.22 34.90 95.87
CA ALA A 150 -3.75 35.55 94.65
C ALA A 150 -3.06 34.60 93.65
N ALA A 151 -2.49 33.48 94.11
CA ALA A 151 -1.86 32.47 93.24
C ALA A 151 -2.87 31.47 92.64
N ILE A 152 -4.05 31.33 93.24
CA ILE A 152 -5.15 30.49 92.72
C ILE A 152 -5.99 31.29 91.72
N GLU A 153 -6.32 32.54 92.04
CA GLU A 153 -7.06 33.45 91.13
C GLU A 153 -6.25 33.78 89.86
N ASN A 154 -4.95 34.05 89.97
CA ASN A 154 -4.08 34.22 88.79
C ASN A 154 -3.97 32.93 87.95
N ARG A 155 -4.03 31.73 88.57
CA ARG A 155 -3.96 30.45 87.86
C ARG A 155 -5.26 30.07 87.15
N GLU A 156 -6.41 30.51 87.66
CA GLU A 156 -7.70 30.35 86.97
C GLU A 156 -7.80 31.32 85.79
N ALA A 157 -7.37 32.58 85.96
CA ALA A 157 -7.24 33.54 84.87
C ALA A 157 -6.27 33.05 83.76
N GLU A 158 -5.11 32.48 84.14
CA GLU A 158 -4.17 31.85 83.21
C GLU A 158 -4.78 30.66 82.46
N LYS A 159 -5.57 29.81 83.14
CA LYS A 159 -6.29 28.70 82.49
C LYS A 159 -7.32 29.19 81.49
N GLU A 160 -8.04 30.24 81.82
CA GLU A 160 -9.08 30.81 80.98
C GLU A 160 -8.47 31.49 79.73
N GLU A 161 -7.36 32.20 79.91
CA GLU A 161 -6.59 32.83 78.82
C GLU A 161 -5.94 31.78 77.90
N ILE A 162 -5.39 30.70 78.47
CA ILE A 162 -4.88 29.55 77.70
C ILE A 162 -6.00 28.87 76.92
N ASN A 163 -7.18 28.67 77.51
CA ASN A 163 -8.32 28.08 76.81
C ASN A 163 -8.86 28.99 75.70
N LYS A 164 -8.87 30.30 75.92
CA LYS A 164 -9.25 31.30 74.90
C LYS A 164 -8.27 31.28 73.72
N LEU A 165 -6.96 31.26 74.00
CA LEU A 165 -5.92 31.14 72.98
C LEU A 165 -5.96 29.79 72.25
N LYS A 166 -6.26 28.69 72.94
CA LYS A 166 -6.48 27.38 72.29
C LYS A 166 -7.63 27.44 71.30
N ASN A 167 -8.76 28.00 71.70
CA ASN A 167 -9.93 28.13 70.84
C ASN A 167 -9.65 29.06 69.65
N GLU A 168 -8.90 30.14 69.84
CA GLU A 168 -8.46 31.03 68.76
C GLU A 168 -7.50 30.34 67.77
N VAL A 169 -6.53 29.56 68.26
CA VAL A 169 -5.59 28.81 67.42
C VAL A 169 -6.31 27.72 66.62
N VAL A 170 -7.21 26.97 67.27
CA VAL A 170 -8.01 25.94 66.60
C VAL A 170 -8.94 26.56 65.55
N ASN A 171 -9.62 27.67 65.88
CA ASN A 171 -10.48 28.38 64.92
C ASN A 171 -9.67 28.94 63.75
N PHE A 172 -8.49 29.52 63.98
CA PHE A 172 -7.63 30.06 62.93
C PHE A 172 -7.15 28.96 61.96
N LEU A 173 -6.73 27.80 62.49
CA LEU A 173 -6.31 26.66 61.67
C LEU A 173 -7.47 26.08 60.85
N LEU A 174 -8.65 25.92 61.44
CA LEU A 174 -9.84 25.40 60.75
C LEU A 174 -10.31 26.32 59.62
N VAL A 175 -10.33 27.64 59.85
CA VAL A 175 -10.71 28.62 58.81
C VAL A 175 -9.72 28.61 57.66
N ARG A 176 -8.41 28.53 57.94
CA ARG A 176 -7.39 28.48 56.90
C ARG A 176 -7.48 27.19 56.06
N ILE A 177 -7.65 26.03 56.70
CA ILE A 177 -7.83 24.74 56.02
C ILE A 177 -9.10 24.75 55.14
N HIS A 178 -10.19 25.35 55.64
CA HIS A 178 -11.42 25.49 54.86
C HIS A 178 -11.19 26.34 53.60
N ASN A 179 -10.53 27.49 53.73
CA ASN A 179 -10.23 28.37 52.61
C ASN A 179 -9.30 27.72 51.57
N GLU A 180 -8.28 26.96 52.00
CA GLU A 180 -7.38 26.23 51.11
C GLU A 180 -8.12 25.09 50.36
N ARG A 181 -9.03 24.36 51.03
CA ARG A 181 -9.87 23.34 50.38
C ARG A 181 -10.88 23.93 49.40
N GLU A 182 -11.49 25.07 49.74
CA GLU A 182 -12.36 25.83 48.85
C GLU A 182 -11.61 26.28 47.59
N ALA A 183 -10.39 26.79 47.74
CA ALA A 183 -9.53 27.18 46.62
C ALA A 183 -9.15 25.98 45.74
N ALA A 184 -8.78 24.85 46.33
CA ALA A 184 -8.47 23.62 45.61
C ALA A 184 -9.71 23.06 44.85
N ARG A 185 -10.90 23.11 45.45
CA ARG A 185 -12.15 22.70 44.79
C ARG A 185 -12.44 23.59 43.58
N LYS A 186 -12.36 24.91 43.73
CA LYS A 186 -12.56 25.89 42.64
C LYS A 186 -11.56 25.69 41.50
N LEU A 187 -10.29 25.40 41.82
CA LEU A 187 -9.27 25.09 40.82
C LEU A 187 -9.58 23.79 40.06
N LYS A 188 -9.99 22.73 40.77
CA LYS A 188 -10.37 21.45 40.16
C LYS A 188 -11.58 21.61 39.23
N GLU A 189 -12.60 22.35 39.65
CA GLU A 189 -13.76 22.66 38.81
C GLU A 189 -13.39 23.46 37.56
N ARG A 190 -12.44 24.40 37.66
CA ARG A 190 -11.93 25.16 36.51
C ARG A 190 -11.20 24.25 35.52
N LEU A 191 -10.30 23.40 36.00
CA LEU A 191 -9.56 22.44 35.16
C LEU A 191 -10.51 21.44 34.48
N GLU A 192 -11.55 20.98 35.18
CA GLU A 192 -12.56 20.07 34.61
C GLU A 192 -13.36 20.76 33.49
N ARG A 193 -13.72 22.04 33.65
CA ARG A 193 -14.39 22.82 32.59
C ARG A 193 -13.47 23.04 31.39
N GLU A 194 -12.22 23.38 31.63
CA GLU A 194 -11.20 23.58 30.58
C GLU A 194 -10.98 22.29 29.78
N ARG A 195 -10.87 21.14 30.46
CA ARG A 195 -10.78 19.82 29.81
C ARG A 195 -11.98 19.52 28.91
N LYS A 196 -13.20 19.81 29.37
CA LYS A 196 -14.41 19.59 28.55
C LYS A 196 -14.43 20.48 27.31
N LEU A 197 -14.00 21.73 27.44
CA LEU A 197 -13.88 22.65 26.30
C LEU A 197 -12.81 22.15 25.31
N ASP A 198 -11.68 21.62 25.80
CA ASP A 198 -10.65 21.00 24.95
C ASP A 198 -11.14 19.77 24.20
N GLU A 199 -11.87 18.88 24.88
CA GLU A 199 -12.46 17.69 24.27
C GLU A 199 -13.47 18.07 23.17
N GLU A 200 -14.33 19.05 23.41
CA GLU A 200 -15.27 19.56 22.41
C GLU A 200 -14.57 20.24 21.24
N TYR A 201 -13.55 21.05 21.51
CA TYR A 201 -12.73 21.68 20.47
C TYR A 201 -12.10 20.63 19.54
N LEU A 202 -11.41 19.63 20.11
CA LEU A 202 -10.78 18.55 19.36
C LEU A 202 -11.80 17.74 18.55
N LYS A 203 -13.01 17.53 19.09
CA LYS A 203 -14.10 16.86 18.37
C LYS A 203 -14.48 17.63 17.10
N TYR A 204 -14.62 18.96 17.18
CA TYR A 204 -14.94 19.78 16.01
C TYR A 204 -13.81 19.81 14.97
N ILE A 205 -12.55 19.90 15.42
CA ILE A 205 -11.38 19.83 14.54
C ILE A 205 -11.32 18.50 13.80
N ASN A 206 -11.48 17.38 14.51
CA ASN A 206 -11.48 16.05 13.91
C ASN A 206 -12.64 15.87 12.92
N ALA A 207 -13.84 16.36 13.26
CA ALA A 207 -14.99 16.33 12.36
C ALA A 207 -14.74 17.14 11.08
N SER A 208 -14.06 18.29 11.18
CA SER A 208 -13.67 19.08 10.01
C SER A 208 -12.72 18.30 9.09
N PHE A 209 -11.68 17.67 9.63
CA PHE A 209 -10.76 16.86 8.83
C PHE A 209 -11.43 15.67 8.14
N GLN A 210 -12.41 15.04 8.79
CA GLN A 210 -13.21 13.99 8.14
C GLN A 210 -14.06 14.56 6.99
N ALA A 211 -14.70 15.71 7.20
CA ALA A 211 -15.48 16.38 6.15
C ALA A 211 -14.61 16.78 4.94
N ILE A 212 -13.36 17.19 5.17
CA ILE A 212 -12.39 17.45 4.09
C ILE A 212 -12.10 16.18 3.29
N LYS A 213 -11.93 15.03 3.95
CA LYS A 213 -11.71 13.74 3.27
C LYS A 213 -12.90 13.34 2.41
N THR A 214 -14.12 13.59 2.88
CA THR A 214 -15.35 13.33 2.13
C THR A 214 -15.69 14.44 1.14
N ARG A 215 -14.83 15.46 0.97
CA ARG A 215 -14.99 16.62 0.07
C ARG A 215 -16.20 17.51 0.38
N ASP A 216 -16.69 17.45 1.62
CA ASP A 216 -17.72 18.35 2.14
C ASP A 216 -17.05 19.57 2.78
N PHE A 217 -16.62 20.50 1.93
CA PHE A 217 -15.98 21.76 2.34
C PHE A 217 -16.93 22.65 3.13
N THR A 218 -18.24 22.56 2.88
CA THR A 218 -19.27 23.33 3.61
C THR A 218 -19.37 22.90 5.06
N LEU A 219 -19.44 21.59 5.32
CA LEU A 219 -19.44 21.03 6.66
C LEU A 219 -18.11 21.27 7.36
N ALA A 220 -16.98 21.10 6.67
CA ALA A 220 -15.65 21.40 7.23
C ALA A 220 -15.55 22.85 7.74
N LYS A 221 -16.01 23.82 6.93
CA LYS A 221 -16.03 25.24 7.30
C LYS A 221 -16.93 25.51 8.51
N SER A 222 -18.13 24.91 8.53
CA SER A 222 -19.05 25.00 9.67
C SER A 222 -18.42 24.46 10.96
N LYS A 223 -17.72 23.32 10.90
CA LYS A 223 -17.06 22.70 12.06
C LYS A 223 -15.88 23.52 12.59
N LEU A 224 -15.10 24.16 11.70
CA LEU A 224 -14.04 25.07 12.12
C LEU A 224 -14.60 26.34 12.80
N ASN A 225 -15.71 26.89 12.28
CA ASN A 225 -16.38 28.01 12.92
C ASN A 225 -16.94 27.63 14.30
N GLN A 226 -17.46 26.41 14.47
CA GLN A 226 -17.88 25.88 15.78
C GLN A 226 -16.68 25.76 16.73
N ALA A 227 -15.52 25.25 16.27
CA ALA A 227 -14.31 25.21 17.07
C ALA A 227 -13.86 26.61 17.55
N LEU A 228 -14.01 27.63 16.69
CA LEU A 228 -13.70 29.02 17.03
C LEU A 228 -14.60 29.59 18.13
N THR A 229 -15.87 29.17 18.18
CA THR A 229 -16.79 29.58 19.25
C THR A 229 -16.47 28.96 20.61
N ILE A 230 -15.85 27.76 20.64
CA ILE A 230 -15.49 27.04 21.86
C ILE A 230 -14.19 27.58 22.47
N LYS A 231 -13.16 27.83 21.65
CA LYS A 231 -11.86 28.36 22.07
C LYS A 231 -11.41 29.55 21.21
N PRO A 232 -11.85 30.78 21.53
CA PRO A 232 -11.47 31.97 20.79
C PRO A 232 -9.97 32.32 20.92
N GLU A 233 -9.29 31.83 21.95
CA GLU A 233 -7.84 31.97 22.11
C GLU A 233 -7.03 31.33 20.96
N ASN A 234 -7.54 30.25 20.34
CA ASN A 234 -6.91 29.57 19.20
C ASN A 234 -7.32 30.18 17.85
N LYS A 235 -7.87 31.40 17.84
CA LYS A 235 -8.41 32.05 16.63
C LYS A 235 -7.44 32.07 15.45
N LYS A 236 -6.15 32.32 15.69
CA LYS A 236 -5.14 32.38 14.63
C LYS A 236 -5.01 31.05 13.88
N GLU A 237 -4.86 29.94 14.62
CA GLU A 237 -4.72 28.60 14.04
C GLU A 237 -5.95 28.20 13.21
N ILE A 238 -7.14 28.54 13.69
CA ILE A 238 -8.40 28.22 12.99
C ILE A 238 -8.56 29.08 11.73
N ILE A 239 -8.15 30.34 11.75
CA ILE A 239 -8.13 31.21 10.56
C ILE A 239 -7.18 30.63 9.50
N ASP A 240 -5.96 30.23 9.89
CA ASP A 240 -5.00 29.62 8.98
C ASP A 240 -5.56 28.32 8.35
N LEU A 241 -6.28 27.51 9.15
CA LEU A 241 -6.98 26.32 8.66
C LEU A 241 -8.13 26.65 7.70
N LEU A 242 -8.89 27.72 7.95
CA LEU A 242 -9.95 28.19 7.07
C LEU A 242 -9.41 28.71 5.73
N GLU A 243 -8.30 29.44 5.73
CA GLU A 243 -7.63 29.89 4.50
C GLU A 243 -7.08 28.70 3.69
N SER A 244 -6.49 27.70 4.37
CA SER A 244 -6.09 26.44 3.75
C SER A 244 -7.30 25.68 3.16
N LEU A 245 -8.45 25.70 3.83
CA LEU A 245 -9.67 25.07 3.34
C LEU A 245 -10.20 25.78 2.08
N ASP A 246 -10.26 27.11 2.09
CA ASP A 246 -10.75 27.91 0.96
C ASP A 246 -9.82 27.80 -0.27
N SER A 247 -8.51 27.64 -0.08
CA SER A 247 -7.58 27.34 -1.18
C SER A 247 -7.80 25.93 -1.76
N LYS A 248 -7.92 24.89 -0.91
CA LYS A 248 -8.25 23.52 -1.34
C LYS A 248 -9.59 23.44 -2.07
N GLN A 249 -10.60 24.18 -1.60
CA GLN A 249 -11.91 24.21 -2.25
C GLN A 249 -11.82 24.84 -3.65
N ARG A 250 -11.05 25.93 -3.82
CA ARG A 250 -10.81 26.55 -5.12
C ARG A 250 -10.06 25.62 -6.07
N GLU A 251 -9.01 24.97 -5.59
CA GLU A 251 -8.26 23.97 -6.36
C GLU A 251 -9.17 22.82 -6.83
N PHE A 252 -9.99 22.26 -5.93
CA PHE A 252 -10.91 21.18 -6.27
C PHE A 252 -11.95 21.61 -7.31
N LYS A 253 -12.49 22.83 -7.22
CA LYS A 253 -13.40 23.39 -8.25
C LYS A 253 -12.72 23.50 -9.61
N ASN A 254 -11.47 23.98 -9.65
CA ASN A 254 -10.69 24.05 -10.88
C ASN A 254 -10.45 22.66 -11.46
N ASN A 255 -10.10 21.68 -10.60
CA ASN A 255 -9.91 20.30 -11.01
C ASN A 255 -11.18 19.68 -11.62
N ILE A 256 -12.37 20.02 -11.10
CA ILE A 256 -13.65 19.58 -11.70
C ILE A 256 -13.82 20.15 -13.13
N LEU A 257 -13.54 21.44 -13.33
CA LEU A 257 -13.67 22.08 -14.64
C LEU A 257 -12.68 21.47 -15.65
N SER A 258 -11.41 21.33 -15.25
CA SER A 258 -10.39 20.69 -16.07
C SER A 258 -10.71 19.22 -16.35
N TYR A 259 -11.26 18.49 -15.36
CA TYR A 259 -11.69 17.10 -15.54
C TYR A 259 -12.77 17.00 -16.59
N LYS A 260 -13.81 17.83 -16.51
CA LYS A 260 -14.92 17.82 -17.47
C LYS A 260 -14.41 18.07 -18.89
N SER A 261 -13.59 19.10 -19.08
CA SER A 261 -13.01 19.42 -20.38
C SER A 261 -12.16 18.27 -20.95
N LEU A 262 -11.28 17.68 -20.14
CA LEU A 262 -10.45 16.54 -20.56
C LEU A 262 -11.30 15.30 -20.86
N PHE A 263 -12.34 15.05 -20.08
CA PHE A 263 -13.23 13.91 -20.27
C PHE A 263 -14.02 14.05 -21.57
N ASP A 264 -14.53 15.24 -21.87
CA ASP A 264 -15.24 15.51 -23.13
C ASP A 264 -14.32 15.33 -24.35
N LEU A 265 -13.06 15.77 -24.26
CA LEU A 265 -12.04 15.52 -25.28
C LEU A 265 -11.74 14.02 -25.43
N ALA A 266 -11.65 13.29 -24.33
CA ALA A 266 -11.42 11.84 -24.34
C ALA A 266 -12.56 11.08 -25.01
N GLU A 267 -13.81 11.40 -24.66
CA GLU A 267 -14.99 10.81 -25.28
C GLU A 267 -15.04 11.14 -26.78
N LYS A 268 -14.73 12.39 -27.18
CA LYS A 268 -14.65 12.75 -28.60
C LYS A 268 -13.62 11.89 -29.34
N SER A 269 -12.39 11.81 -28.85
CA SER A 269 -11.36 10.94 -29.44
C SER A 269 -11.77 9.47 -29.47
N PHE A 270 -12.50 9.00 -28.45
CA PHE A 270 -13.02 7.63 -28.42
C PHE A 270 -14.05 7.40 -29.53
N HIS A 271 -14.96 8.34 -29.76
CA HIS A 271 -15.96 8.28 -30.83
C HIS A 271 -15.30 8.35 -32.23
N ASP A 272 -14.28 9.19 -32.37
CA ASP A 272 -13.47 9.33 -33.59
C ASP A 272 -12.56 8.10 -33.84
N ARG A 273 -12.61 7.09 -32.96
CA ARG A 273 -11.79 5.86 -32.98
C ARG A 273 -10.30 6.08 -32.81
N GLU A 274 -9.91 7.25 -32.31
CA GLU A 274 -8.55 7.59 -31.91
C GLU A 274 -8.30 7.09 -30.47
N PHE A 275 -8.37 5.78 -30.28
CA PHE A 275 -8.38 5.14 -28.94
C PHE A 275 -7.12 5.45 -28.13
N GLU A 276 -5.96 5.55 -28.76
CA GLU A 276 -4.70 5.93 -28.10
C GLU A 276 -4.76 7.35 -27.54
N LYS A 277 -5.30 8.32 -28.31
CA LYS A 277 -5.49 9.70 -27.83
C LYS A 277 -6.56 9.76 -26.74
N ALA A 278 -7.63 8.98 -26.88
CA ALA A 278 -8.66 8.87 -25.84
C ALA A 278 -8.06 8.38 -24.51
N ILE A 279 -7.21 7.35 -24.54
CA ILE A 279 -6.49 6.84 -23.36
C ILE A 279 -5.62 7.94 -22.72
N GLU A 280 -4.92 8.73 -23.52
CA GLU A 280 -4.10 9.84 -23.03
C GLU A 280 -4.96 10.85 -22.26
N PHE A 281 -6.09 11.28 -22.84
CA PHE A 281 -7.00 12.22 -22.19
C PHE A 281 -7.67 11.64 -20.93
N TYR A 282 -8.14 10.39 -20.95
CA TYR A 282 -8.66 9.75 -19.74
C TYR A 282 -7.60 9.60 -18.65
N THR A 283 -6.33 9.39 -19.02
CA THR A 283 -5.23 9.30 -18.07
C THR A 283 -4.96 10.65 -17.40
N LYS A 284 -4.96 11.74 -18.18
CA LYS A 284 -4.86 13.11 -17.66
C LYS A 284 -6.06 13.44 -16.75
N ALA A 285 -7.27 13.07 -17.14
CA ALA A 285 -8.47 13.26 -16.32
C ALA A 285 -8.37 12.49 -14.99
N LYS A 286 -7.86 11.25 -15.00
CA LYS A 286 -7.66 10.45 -13.77
C LYS A 286 -6.71 11.12 -12.77
N GLN A 287 -5.72 11.86 -13.23
CA GLN A 287 -4.76 12.55 -12.34
C GLN A 287 -5.41 13.65 -11.50
N LEU A 288 -6.55 14.20 -11.95
CA LEU A 288 -7.30 15.24 -11.22
C LEU A 288 -8.10 14.71 -10.04
N ASN A 289 -8.12 13.38 -9.82
CA ASN A 289 -8.76 12.72 -8.69
C ASN A 289 -10.26 13.03 -8.50
N VAL A 290 -10.98 13.47 -9.54
CA VAL A 290 -12.41 13.78 -9.44
C VAL A 290 -13.23 12.49 -9.45
N ASP A 291 -13.17 11.73 -10.54
CA ASP A 291 -13.78 10.40 -10.68
C ASP A 291 -12.83 9.45 -11.44
N ASN A 292 -12.07 8.69 -10.65
CA ASN A 292 -11.04 7.80 -11.16
C ASN A 292 -11.62 6.50 -11.75
N LEU A 293 -12.78 6.05 -11.25
CA LEU A 293 -13.36 4.76 -11.64
C LEU A 293 -13.85 4.80 -13.08
N ILE A 294 -14.53 5.88 -13.48
CA ILE A 294 -15.01 6.04 -14.84
C ILE A 294 -13.83 6.09 -15.83
N CYS A 295 -12.78 6.85 -15.52
CA CYS A 295 -11.58 6.92 -16.36
C CYS A 295 -10.89 5.56 -16.51
N ILE A 296 -10.74 4.80 -15.41
CA ILE A 296 -10.13 3.46 -15.46
C ILE A 296 -10.93 2.52 -16.38
N ARG A 297 -12.26 2.52 -16.24
CA ARG A 297 -13.13 1.70 -17.09
C ARG A 297 -12.98 2.08 -18.56
N ARG A 298 -13.04 3.37 -18.87
CA ARG A 298 -12.91 3.86 -20.25
C ARG A 298 -11.54 3.57 -20.88
N ILE A 299 -10.46 3.67 -20.12
CA ILE A 299 -9.13 3.27 -20.58
C ILE A 299 -9.11 1.79 -20.96
N SER A 300 -9.69 0.92 -20.11
CA SER A 300 -9.78 -0.51 -20.40
C SER A 300 -10.61 -0.79 -21.65
N ASP A 301 -11.76 -0.11 -21.82
CA ASP A 301 -12.60 -0.22 -23.02
C ASP A 301 -11.82 0.14 -24.30
N ALA A 302 -11.06 1.24 -24.26
CA ALA A 302 -10.25 1.70 -25.39
C ALA A 302 -9.13 0.70 -25.71
N GLN A 303 -8.43 0.18 -24.70
CA GLN A 303 -7.39 -0.85 -24.87
C GLN A 303 -7.97 -2.13 -25.53
N ASN A 304 -9.14 -2.57 -25.07
CA ASN A 304 -9.84 -3.72 -25.65
C ASN A 304 -10.23 -3.50 -27.12
N LYS A 305 -10.62 -2.27 -27.50
CA LYS A 305 -10.92 -1.91 -28.89
C LYS A 305 -9.66 -1.96 -29.76
N ILE A 306 -8.53 -1.40 -29.29
CA ILE A 306 -7.24 -1.46 -29.99
C ILE A 306 -6.84 -2.91 -30.24
N LEU A 307 -6.93 -3.77 -29.21
CA LEU A 307 -6.57 -5.19 -29.34
C LEU A 307 -7.42 -5.91 -30.40
N LYS A 308 -8.73 -5.67 -30.42
CA LYS A 308 -9.64 -6.26 -31.41
C LYS A 308 -9.32 -5.78 -32.84
N LEU A 309 -8.96 -4.51 -33.02
CA LEU A 309 -8.56 -3.98 -34.33
C LEU A 309 -7.26 -4.63 -34.82
N LYS A 310 -6.24 -4.72 -33.96
CA LYS A 310 -4.97 -5.38 -34.30
C LYS A 310 -5.16 -6.84 -34.71
N LYS A 311 -6.04 -7.58 -34.01
CA LYS A 311 -6.37 -8.97 -34.35
C LYS A 311 -6.98 -9.08 -35.76
N ARG A 312 -7.99 -8.25 -36.06
CA ARG A 312 -8.66 -8.22 -37.37
C ARG A 312 -7.70 -7.85 -38.51
N GLU A 313 -6.80 -6.90 -38.27
CA GLU A 313 -5.80 -6.51 -39.26
C GLU A 313 -4.83 -7.66 -39.56
N LYS A 314 -4.40 -8.40 -38.53
CA LYS A 314 -3.55 -9.57 -38.70
C LYS A 314 -4.26 -10.67 -39.50
N GLU A 315 -5.51 -11.00 -39.15
CA GLU A 315 -6.34 -11.98 -39.87
C GLU A 315 -6.53 -11.57 -41.34
N LYS A 316 -6.77 -10.28 -41.62
CA LYS A 316 -6.90 -9.76 -42.98
C LYS A 316 -5.60 -9.92 -43.77
N LYS A 317 -4.45 -9.56 -43.20
CA LYS A 317 -3.13 -9.73 -43.84
C LYS A 317 -2.82 -11.19 -44.14
N GLU A 318 -3.13 -12.09 -43.21
CA GLU A 318 -2.93 -13.52 -43.40
C GLU A 318 -3.83 -14.08 -44.52
N LYS A 319 -5.10 -13.68 -44.56
CA LYS A 319 -6.02 -14.05 -45.63
C LYS A 319 -5.56 -13.50 -46.99
N GLU A 320 -5.15 -12.24 -47.07
CA GLU A 320 -4.61 -11.63 -48.28
C GLU A 320 -3.34 -12.35 -48.78
N LYS A 321 -2.46 -12.76 -47.86
CA LYS A 321 -1.27 -13.55 -48.18
C LYS A 321 -1.63 -14.91 -48.75
N LEU A 322 -2.52 -15.66 -48.09
CA LEU A 322 -2.98 -16.96 -48.55
C LEU A 322 -3.66 -16.88 -49.93
N GLU A 323 -4.51 -15.88 -50.13
CA GLU A 323 -5.15 -15.65 -51.42
C GLU A 323 -4.14 -15.27 -52.52
N LYS A 324 -3.10 -14.49 -52.18
CA LYS A 324 -2.02 -14.17 -53.12
C LYS A 324 -1.24 -15.42 -53.51
N GLU A 325 -0.81 -16.22 -52.54
CA GLU A 325 -0.12 -17.50 -52.77
C GLU A 325 -0.97 -18.44 -53.63
N HIS A 326 -2.28 -18.51 -53.37
CA HIS A 326 -3.21 -19.31 -54.17
C HIS A 326 -3.32 -18.79 -55.62
N ARG A 327 -3.43 -17.47 -55.84
CA ARG A 327 -3.48 -16.85 -57.18
C ARG A 327 -2.15 -16.96 -57.95
N GLU A 328 -1.04 -17.12 -57.24
CA GLU A 328 0.27 -17.37 -57.84
C GLU A 328 0.46 -18.83 -58.22
N LYS A 329 -0.06 -19.76 -57.42
CA LYS A 329 0.09 -21.20 -57.64
C LYS A 329 -0.94 -21.79 -58.61
N PHE A 330 -2.18 -21.33 -58.58
CA PHE A 330 -3.31 -21.96 -59.28
C PHE A 330 -3.99 -21.03 -60.29
N LYS A 331 -4.69 -21.64 -61.25
CA LYS A 331 -5.55 -20.96 -62.22
C LYS A 331 -6.83 -20.44 -61.57
N SER A 332 -7.44 -19.44 -62.19
CA SER A 332 -8.72 -18.88 -61.73
C SER A 332 -9.88 -19.89 -61.84
N ASP A 333 -9.82 -20.76 -62.84
CA ASP A 333 -10.78 -21.80 -63.20
C ASP A 333 -10.29 -23.21 -62.82
N ALA A 334 -9.36 -23.29 -61.86
CA ALA A 334 -8.71 -24.55 -61.44
C ALA A 334 -9.72 -25.65 -61.07
N LYS A 335 -10.72 -25.31 -60.25
CA LYS A 335 -11.71 -26.28 -59.77
C LYS A 335 -12.62 -26.75 -60.90
N GLU A 336 -12.98 -25.85 -61.80
CA GLU A 336 -13.83 -26.09 -62.96
C GLU A 336 -13.11 -27.00 -63.96
N ILE A 337 -11.80 -26.82 -64.17
CA ILE A 337 -10.97 -27.71 -65.00
C ILE A 337 -10.99 -29.15 -64.46
N VAL A 338 -10.76 -29.33 -63.15
CA VAL A 338 -10.78 -30.67 -62.54
C VAL A 338 -12.17 -31.30 -62.62
N ALA A 339 -13.21 -30.52 -62.29
CA ALA A 339 -14.60 -30.97 -62.39
C ALA A 339 -14.97 -31.37 -63.83
N PHE A 340 -14.53 -30.59 -64.83
CA PHE A 340 -14.74 -30.88 -66.24
C PHE A 340 -14.11 -32.23 -66.62
N TYR A 341 -12.85 -32.48 -66.23
CA TYR A 341 -12.21 -33.76 -66.52
C TYR A 341 -12.92 -34.94 -65.85
N GLN A 342 -13.30 -34.79 -64.57
CA GLN A 342 -14.02 -35.83 -63.83
C GLN A 342 -15.39 -36.13 -64.45
N ALA A 343 -16.18 -35.11 -64.77
CA ALA A 343 -17.49 -35.24 -65.42
C ALA A 343 -17.37 -35.92 -66.79
N ASN A 344 -16.27 -35.67 -67.48
CA ASN A 344 -15.94 -36.30 -68.75
C ASN A 344 -15.25 -37.65 -68.62
N GLY A 345 -15.15 -38.24 -67.42
CA GLY A 345 -14.59 -39.57 -67.19
C GLY A 345 -13.08 -39.67 -67.41
N ILE A 346 -12.35 -38.59 -67.19
CA ILE A 346 -10.89 -38.56 -67.10
C ILE A 346 -10.54 -38.44 -65.61
N SER A 347 -9.86 -39.44 -65.05
CA SER A 347 -9.54 -39.52 -63.62
C SER A 347 -8.06 -39.31 -63.28
N GLU A 348 -7.20 -39.37 -64.30
CA GLU A 348 -5.75 -39.25 -64.18
C GLU A 348 -5.11 -38.95 -65.55
N PHE A 349 -3.92 -38.35 -65.50
CA PHE A 349 -3.04 -38.22 -66.66
C PHE A 349 -1.89 -39.22 -66.57
N TYR A 350 -1.11 -39.34 -67.64
CA TYR A 350 -0.07 -40.34 -67.75
C TYR A 350 1.26 -39.74 -68.20
N HIS A 351 2.34 -40.12 -67.52
CA HIS A 351 3.70 -39.87 -67.99
C HIS A 351 4.41 -41.21 -68.22
N TYR A 352 5.17 -41.30 -69.31
CA TYR A 352 5.87 -42.52 -69.69
C TYR A 352 7.36 -42.29 -69.65
N THR A 353 8.08 -43.21 -69.02
CA THR A 353 9.53 -43.15 -68.94
C THR A 353 10.14 -44.54 -69.01
N ASP A 354 11.46 -44.61 -69.15
CA ASP A 354 12.21 -45.84 -68.97
C ASP A 354 12.38 -46.12 -67.46
N SER A 355 12.23 -47.37 -67.04
CA SER A 355 12.35 -47.74 -65.63
C SER A 355 13.69 -47.37 -65.01
N ARG A 356 14.76 -47.23 -65.81
CA ARG A 356 16.08 -46.77 -65.36
C ARG A 356 16.09 -45.32 -64.86
N ASN A 357 15.06 -44.53 -65.19
CA ASN A 357 14.92 -43.15 -64.70
C ASN A 357 14.27 -43.09 -63.31
N LEU A 358 13.74 -44.20 -62.77
CA LEU A 358 12.95 -44.20 -61.54
C LEU A 358 13.74 -43.68 -60.33
N ASP A 359 14.97 -44.17 -60.14
CA ASP A 359 15.81 -43.78 -59.00
C ASP A 359 16.10 -42.27 -59.03
N SER A 360 16.43 -41.74 -60.21
CA SER A 360 16.67 -40.31 -60.43
C SER A 360 15.43 -39.48 -60.07
N ILE A 361 14.23 -39.92 -60.47
CA ILE A 361 12.97 -39.22 -60.18
C ILE A 361 12.68 -39.21 -58.67
N ILE A 362 12.91 -40.32 -57.98
CA ILE A 362 12.71 -40.42 -56.53
C ILE A 362 13.73 -39.54 -55.79
N GLN A 363 15.01 -39.64 -56.14
CA GLN A 363 16.09 -38.84 -55.54
C GLN A 363 15.88 -37.34 -55.72
N ASN A 364 15.30 -36.93 -56.85
CA ASN A 364 15.04 -35.53 -57.17
C ASN A 364 13.63 -35.06 -56.76
N ASN A 365 12.89 -35.87 -56.00
CA ASN A 365 11.55 -35.58 -55.50
C ASN A 365 10.51 -35.19 -56.58
N GLY A 366 10.69 -35.62 -57.82
CA GLY A 366 9.72 -35.39 -58.88
C GLY A 366 10.26 -35.57 -60.29
N LEU A 367 9.41 -35.25 -61.27
CA LEU A 367 9.81 -35.15 -62.68
C LEU A 367 10.30 -33.72 -62.96
N PHE A 368 11.35 -33.60 -63.75
CA PHE A 368 11.84 -32.33 -64.25
C PHE A 368 11.65 -32.23 -65.76
N SER A 369 11.47 -31.00 -66.24
CA SER A 369 11.51 -30.69 -67.67
C SER A 369 12.90 -30.99 -68.24
N LEU A 370 13.01 -31.17 -69.57
CA LEU A 370 14.31 -31.45 -70.21
C LEU A 370 15.33 -30.33 -69.94
N ARG A 371 14.87 -29.08 -69.91
CA ARG A 371 15.67 -27.90 -69.58
C ARG A 371 16.17 -27.97 -68.14
N GLU A 372 15.28 -28.24 -67.18
CA GLU A 372 15.67 -28.31 -65.76
C GLU A 372 16.60 -29.49 -65.46
N MET A 373 16.39 -30.64 -66.10
CA MET A 373 17.32 -31.77 -65.99
C MET A 373 18.72 -31.39 -66.51
N SER A 374 18.79 -30.65 -67.63
CA SER A 374 20.06 -30.18 -68.20
C SER A 374 20.73 -29.16 -67.27
N ASN A 375 19.98 -28.19 -66.76
CA ASN A 375 20.49 -27.17 -65.81
C ASN A 375 21.06 -27.80 -64.52
N ARG A 376 20.45 -28.90 -64.06
CA ARG A 376 20.80 -29.58 -62.80
C ARG A 376 21.77 -30.75 -63.00
N ASN A 377 22.22 -31.00 -64.24
CA ASN A 377 23.04 -32.17 -64.61
C ASN A 377 22.43 -33.52 -64.18
N ILE A 378 21.10 -33.62 -64.23
CA ILE A 378 20.38 -34.86 -63.91
C ILE A 378 20.51 -35.81 -65.11
N PHE A 379 21.09 -36.99 -64.88
CA PHE A 379 21.16 -38.04 -65.89
C PHE A 379 19.78 -38.66 -66.11
N TYR A 380 19.39 -38.83 -67.39
CA TYR A 380 18.13 -39.47 -67.78
C TYR A 380 18.25 -40.17 -69.13
N HIS A 381 17.45 -41.22 -69.30
CA HIS A 381 17.25 -41.90 -70.57
C HIS A 381 16.10 -41.25 -71.34
N LYS A 382 16.41 -40.67 -72.51
CA LYS A 382 15.45 -39.97 -73.38
C LYS A 382 14.39 -40.91 -73.94
N GLY A 383 13.11 -40.55 -73.73
CA GLY A 383 11.97 -41.21 -74.37
C GLY A 383 11.66 -40.68 -75.77
N SER A 384 12.15 -39.49 -76.15
CA SER A 384 11.94 -38.85 -77.45
C SER A 384 13.25 -38.25 -77.99
N GLU A 385 13.30 -38.06 -79.32
CA GLU A 385 14.40 -37.35 -80.00
C GLU A 385 14.19 -35.83 -80.00
N THR A 386 12.96 -35.36 -79.76
CA THR A 386 12.62 -33.93 -79.85
C THR A 386 12.85 -33.22 -78.52
N SER A 387 13.53 -32.07 -78.58
CA SER A 387 13.76 -31.15 -77.46
C SER A 387 12.89 -29.88 -77.52
N GLU A 388 11.91 -29.84 -78.42
CA GLU A 388 10.95 -28.74 -78.48
C GLU A 388 10.11 -28.67 -77.17
N LEU A 389 9.86 -27.44 -76.71
CA LEU A 389 9.18 -27.17 -75.43
C LEU A 389 9.88 -27.84 -74.24
N GLU A 390 11.21 -27.80 -74.23
CA GLU A 390 12.08 -28.41 -73.19
C GLU A 390 11.79 -27.94 -71.76
N ASN A 391 11.12 -26.80 -71.59
CA ASN A 391 10.69 -26.26 -70.30
C ASN A 391 9.39 -26.90 -69.77
N TYR A 392 8.80 -27.87 -70.47
CA TYR A 392 7.59 -28.54 -70.03
C TYR A 392 7.78 -30.06 -69.91
N ILE A 393 7.23 -30.61 -68.85
CA ILE A 393 6.97 -32.03 -68.66
C ILE A 393 5.68 -32.36 -69.40
N ARG A 394 5.77 -33.32 -70.31
CA ARG A 394 4.67 -33.72 -71.17
C ARG A 394 3.92 -34.88 -70.53
N LEU A 395 2.62 -34.71 -70.33
CA LEU A 395 1.70 -35.73 -69.87
C LEU A 395 0.68 -36.03 -70.97
N SER A 396 0.07 -37.21 -70.88
CA SER A 396 -0.93 -37.69 -71.82
C SER A 396 -2.27 -37.93 -71.13
N TYR A 397 -3.36 -37.76 -71.87
CA TYR A 397 -4.71 -38.13 -71.45
C TYR A 397 -4.97 -39.65 -71.46
N THR A 398 -4.19 -40.39 -72.24
CA THR A 398 -4.36 -41.84 -72.43
C THR A 398 -3.18 -42.59 -71.82
N GLN A 399 -3.40 -43.83 -71.39
CA GLN A 399 -2.38 -44.78 -70.93
C GLN A 399 -1.71 -45.53 -72.10
N ASN A 400 -2.28 -45.51 -73.30
CA ASN A 400 -1.76 -46.22 -74.47
C ASN A 400 -1.33 -45.23 -75.57
N HIS A 401 -0.47 -44.28 -75.22
CA HIS A 401 -0.05 -43.23 -76.15
C HIS A 401 0.76 -43.81 -77.34
N PRO A 402 0.48 -43.45 -78.61
CA PRO A 402 1.13 -44.05 -79.77
C PRO A 402 2.65 -43.82 -79.80
N LEU A 403 3.14 -42.70 -79.25
CA LEU A 403 4.59 -42.44 -79.19
C LEU A 403 5.33 -43.41 -78.26
N LEU A 404 4.67 -43.96 -77.24
CA LEU A 404 5.27 -45.01 -76.40
C LEU A 404 5.67 -46.23 -77.25
N HIS A 405 4.80 -46.66 -78.16
CA HIS A 405 5.08 -47.78 -79.05
C HIS A 405 6.25 -47.48 -79.99
N VAL A 406 6.31 -46.25 -80.52
CA VAL A 406 7.44 -45.80 -81.36
C VAL A 406 8.75 -45.81 -80.58
N SER A 407 8.75 -45.29 -79.36
CA SER A 407 9.95 -45.23 -78.50
C SER A 407 10.44 -46.60 -78.05
N LYS A 408 9.53 -47.56 -77.82
CA LYS A 408 9.89 -48.97 -77.59
C LYS A 408 10.48 -49.61 -78.84
N LYS A 409 9.83 -49.47 -80.01
CA LYS A 409 10.30 -50.04 -81.28
C LYS A 409 11.70 -49.53 -81.66
N LYS A 410 11.99 -48.26 -81.37
CA LYS A 410 13.30 -47.63 -81.57
C LYS A 410 14.32 -47.91 -80.45
N GLY A 411 13.99 -48.74 -79.45
CA GLY A 411 14.90 -49.12 -78.37
C GLY A 411 15.21 -48.00 -77.36
N ARG A 412 14.52 -46.85 -77.41
CA ARG A 412 14.73 -45.72 -76.50
C ARG A 412 14.21 -46.02 -75.09
N ILE A 413 13.06 -46.68 -75.01
CA ILE A 413 12.48 -47.23 -73.77
C ILE A 413 12.65 -48.74 -73.81
N ARG A 414 13.49 -49.28 -72.93
CA ARG A 414 13.73 -50.73 -72.79
C ARG A 414 12.64 -51.39 -71.96
N LYS A 415 12.36 -50.82 -70.79
CA LYS A 415 11.29 -51.25 -69.88
C LYS A 415 10.46 -50.02 -69.52
N GLU A 416 9.19 -50.06 -69.88
CA GLU A 416 8.25 -48.97 -69.62
C GLU A 416 7.94 -48.88 -68.12
N LYS A 417 8.01 -47.67 -67.58
CA LYS A 417 7.30 -47.28 -66.35
C LYS A 417 6.31 -46.17 -66.71
N THR A 418 5.05 -46.38 -66.33
CA THR A 418 3.97 -45.42 -66.57
C THR A 418 3.49 -44.87 -65.24
N PHE A 419 3.61 -43.56 -65.09
CA PHE A 419 3.15 -42.84 -63.93
C PHE A 419 1.73 -42.35 -64.13
N LYS A 420 0.88 -42.63 -63.14
CA LYS A 420 -0.47 -42.09 -63.02
C LYS A 420 -0.39 -40.77 -62.28
N ILE A 421 -0.79 -39.69 -62.93
CA ILE A 421 -0.65 -38.32 -62.44
C ILE A 421 -2.02 -37.79 -62.03
N SER A 422 -2.08 -37.13 -60.88
CA SER A 422 -3.29 -36.49 -60.36
C SER A 422 -3.81 -35.39 -61.28
N LEU A 423 -5.13 -35.22 -61.35
CA LEU A 423 -5.76 -34.14 -62.13
C LEU A 423 -5.39 -32.76 -61.59
N ASN A 424 -5.03 -32.66 -60.31
CA ASN A 424 -4.67 -31.39 -59.67
C ASN A 424 -3.48 -30.69 -60.35
N VAL A 425 -2.68 -31.39 -61.16
CA VAL A 425 -1.64 -30.75 -61.98
C VAL A 425 -2.22 -29.79 -63.01
N ALA A 426 -3.47 -30.01 -63.44
CA ALA A 426 -4.18 -29.11 -64.35
C ALA A 426 -4.58 -27.79 -63.69
N GLU A 427 -4.67 -27.76 -62.35
CA GLU A 427 -4.98 -26.57 -61.57
C GLU A 427 -3.80 -25.59 -61.51
N LEU A 428 -2.56 -26.07 -61.72
CA LEU A 428 -1.35 -25.26 -61.60
C LEU A 428 -1.34 -24.15 -62.65
N LYS A 429 -1.01 -22.93 -62.21
CA LYS A 429 -1.11 -21.72 -63.02
C LYS A 429 -0.42 -21.84 -64.38
N GLU A 430 0.77 -22.42 -64.39
CA GLU A 430 1.62 -22.52 -65.58
C GLU A 430 1.35 -23.78 -66.43
N THR A 431 0.43 -24.66 -66.02
CA THR A 431 0.07 -25.83 -66.82
C THR A 431 -0.64 -25.38 -68.10
N LYS A 432 -0.26 -25.96 -69.24
CA LYS A 432 -0.90 -25.70 -70.54
C LYS A 432 -1.47 -26.98 -71.14
N PHE A 433 -2.40 -26.84 -72.05
CA PHE A 433 -3.06 -27.93 -72.75
C PHE A 433 -2.85 -27.77 -74.25
N THR A 434 -2.77 -28.87 -74.97
CA THR A 434 -2.63 -28.88 -76.43
C THR A 434 -3.74 -29.69 -77.09
N ASN A 435 -4.14 -29.31 -78.30
CA ASN A 435 -5.16 -30.04 -79.07
C ASN A 435 -4.63 -31.33 -79.73
N VAL A 436 -3.31 -31.39 -79.95
CA VAL A 436 -2.57 -32.50 -80.55
C VAL A 436 -1.16 -32.54 -79.94
N ASN A 437 -0.31 -33.46 -80.41
CA ASN A 437 1.07 -33.55 -79.94
C ASN A 437 1.79 -32.19 -80.02
N ALA A 438 2.40 -31.75 -78.92
CA ALA A 438 2.95 -30.39 -78.80
C ALA A 438 4.14 -30.11 -79.74
N THR A 439 4.83 -31.16 -80.19
CA THR A 439 6.05 -31.07 -81.03
C THR A 439 5.78 -31.40 -82.49
N ARG A 440 4.55 -31.14 -82.96
CA ARG A 440 4.13 -31.50 -84.31
C ARG A 440 4.43 -30.36 -85.29
N THR A 441 5.35 -30.61 -86.21
CA THR A 441 5.81 -29.61 -87.19
C THR A 441 4.87 -29.52 -88.40
N LYS A 442 4.10 -28.42 -88.48
CA LYS A 442 3.41 -27.85 -89.68
C LYS A 442 2.42 -28.73 -90.48
N THR A 443 2.13 -29.97 -90.11
CA THR A 443 1.09 -30.78 -90.77
C THR A 443 -0.31 -30.45 -90.22
N TYR A 444 -1.39 -30.61 -90.99
CA TYR A 444 -2.77 -30.48 -90.46
C TYR A 444 -3.07 -31.56 -89.42
N PRO A 445 -3.79 -31.28 -88.32
CA PRO A 445 -4.27 -29.98 -87.80
C PRO A 445 -3.27 -29.16 -86.94
N THR A 446 -3.03 -27.89 -87.23
CA THR A 446 -2.05 -27.03 -86.50
C THR A 446 -2.12 -27.16 -84.97
N VAL A 447 -0.95 -27.20 -84.32
CA VAL A 447 -0.83 -27.22 -82.86
C VAL A 447 -1.42 -25.92 -82.30
N LYS A 448 -2.37 -26.06 -81.40
CA LYS A 448 -2.93 -24.99 -80.59
C LYS A 448 -2.59 -25.26 -79.12
N MET A 449 -2.34 -24.20 -78.38
CA MET A 449 -2.09 -24.25 -76.95
C MET A 449 -2.95 -23.23 -76.21
N GLY A 450 -3.37 -23.57 -75.01
CA GLY A 450 -4.06 -22.68 -74.10
C GLY A 450 -3.93 -23.19 -72.67
N ASP A 451 -4.47 -22.46 -71.72
CA ASP A 451 -4.23 -22.67 -70.30
C ASP A 451 -5.47 -22.50 -69.42
N ASP A 452 -6.66 -22.44 -70.02
CA ASP A 452 -7.95 -22.30 -69.36
C ASP A 452 -8.92 -23.43 -69.78
N LEU A 453 -10.06 -23.50 -69.09
CA LEU A 453 -11.15 -24.44 -69.35
C LEU A 453 -11.72 -24.25 -70.76
N ASN A 454 -11.93 -23.00 -71.17
CA ASN A 454 -12.48 -22.67 -72.48
C ASN A 454 -11.62 -23.23 -73.62
N PHE A 455 -10.29 -23.21 -73.48
CA PHE A 455 -9.39 -23.87 -74.41
C PHE A 455 -9.61 -25.38 -74.43
N ILE A 456 -9.68 -26.02 -73.25
CA ILE A 456 -9.89 -27.47 -73.13
C ILE A 456 -11.17 -27.87 -73.85
N GLU A 457 -12.28 -27.23 -73.54
CA GLU A 457 -13.61 -27.53 -74.10
C GLU A 457 -13.64 -27.43 -75.63
N ASN A 458 -13.01 -26.39 -76.18
CA ASN A 458 -13.08 -26.10 -77.62
C ASN A 458 -12.02 -26.83 -78.45
N ASN A 459 -10.90 -27.24 -77.85
CA ASN A 459 -9.73 -27.70 -78.61
C ASN A 459 -9.27 -29.12 -78.24
N VAL A 460 -9.56 -29.60 -77.02
CA VAL A 460 -9.24 -30.98 -76.62
C VAL A 460 -10.45 -31.87 -76.93
N LYS A 461 -10.30 -32.75 -77.91
CA LYS A 461 -11.38 -33.68 -78.30
C LYS A 461 -11.46 -34.84 -77.29
N ILE A 462 -12.17 -34.61 -76.19
CA ILE A 462 -12.31 -35.52 -75.04
C ILE A 462 -12.73 -36.94 -75.46
N ASN A 463 -13.73 -37.04 -76.34
CA ASN A 463 -14.19 -38.30 -76.91
C ASN A 463 -13.09 -39.06 -77.68
N ILE A 464 -12.15 -38.35 -78.30
CA ILE A 464 -11.02 -38.95 -79.00
C ILE A 464 -9.93 -39.36 -78.02
N VAL A 465 -9.47 -38.51 -77.12
CA VAL A 465 -8.38 -38.84 -76.18
C VAL A 465 -8.74 -39.99 -75.24
N LYS A 466 -10.03 -40.19 -74.98
CA LYS A 466 -10.56 -41.34 -74.22
C LYS A 466 -10.74 -42.62 -75.05
N ALA A 467 -10.56 -42.56 -76.36
CA ALA A 467 -10.78 -43.73 -77.21
C ALA A 467 -9.87 -44.89 -76.77
N ARG A 468 -10.46 -46.09 -76.66
CA ARG A 468 -9.76 -47.28 -76.14
C ARG A 468 -8.53 -47.65 -76.95
N ASN A 469 -8.53 -47.37 -78.25
CA ASN A 469 -7.45 -47.77 -79.13
C ASN A 469 -7.23 -46.77 -80.28
N TYR A 470 -6.03 -46.20 -80.32
CA TYR A 470 -5.55 -45.31 -81.38
C TYR A 470 -5.67 -45.91 -82.80
N ARG A 471 -5.50 -47.23 -82.96
CA ARG A 471 -5.47 -47.89 -84.27
C ARG A 471 -6.81 -47.82 -85.00
N TYR A 472 -7.92 -47.84 -84.26
CA TYR A 472 -9.27 -47.82 -84.82
C TYR A 472 -9.78 -46.40 -85.09
N LEU A 473 -9.03 -45.35 -84.74
CA LEU A 473 -9.41 -43.99 -85.05
C LEU A 473 -9.22 -43.69 -86.56
N PRO A 474 -10.14 -42.94 -87.18
CA PRO A 474 -9.93 -42.41 -88.53
C PRO A 474 -8.62 -41.61 -88.65
N PRO A 475 -7.93 -41.62 -89.81
CA PRO A 475 -6.65 -40.94 -89.99
C PRO A 475 -6.65 -39.45 -89.60
N ASN A 476 -7.73 -38.72 -89.88
CA ASN A 476 -7.89 -37.31 -89.52
C ASN A 476 -8.13 -37.06 -88.01
N GLN A 477 -8.50 -38.08 -87.25
CA GLN A 477 -8.73 -38.00 -85.80
C GLN A 477 -7.49 -38.41 -84.98
N LYS A 478 -6.61 -39.24 -85.54
CA LYS A 478 -5.38 -39.72 -84.90
C LYS A 478 -4.48 -38.61 -84.31
N PRO A 479 -4.33 -37.43 -84.93
CA PRO A 479 -3.55 -36.35 -84.32
C PRO A 479 -4.11 -35.87 -82.97
N TYR A 480 -5.44 -35.81 -82.84
CA TYR A 480 -6.12 -35.33 -81.62
C TYR A 480 -6.05 -36.33 -80.46
N TYR A 481 -5.82 -37.61 -80.74
CA TYR A 481 -5.53 -38.61 -79.71
C TYR A 481 -4.27 -38.31 -78.92
N GLN A 482 -3.36 -37.53 -79.51
CA GLN A 482 -2.05 -37.19 -78.97
C GLN A 482 -2.03 -35.81 -78.32
N ALA A 483 -3.19 -35.25 -77.97
CA ALA A 483 -3.28 -34.08 -77.10
C ALA A 483 -2.49 -34.31 -75.79
N GLU A 484 -1.90 -33.25 -75.26
CA GLU A 484 -1.00 -33.32 -74.12
C GLU A 484 -1.36 -32.27 -73.05
N ILE A 485 -0.90 -32.55 -71.83
CA ILE A 485 -0.90 -31.62 -70.70
C ILE A 485 0.56 -31.30 -70.42
N MET A 486 0.89 -30.02 -70.38
CA MET A 486 2.24 -29.49 -70.33
C MET A 486 2.45 -28.83 -68.96
N VAL A 487 3.14 -29.51 -68.05
CA VAL A 487 3.46 -28.99 -66.71
C VAL A 487 4.83 -28.32 -66.76
N LYS A 488 4.93 -27.05 -66.37
CA LYS A 488 6.17 -26.28 -66.51
C LYS A 488 7.21 -26.69 -65.47
N ASP A 489 8.45 -26.86 -65.93
CA ASP A 489 9.71 -27.04 -65.18
C ASP A 489 9.80 -28.25 -64.24
N TYR A 490 8.85 -28.44 -63.33
CA TYR A 490 8.90 -29.46 -62.28
C TYR A 490 7.52 -29.98 -61.90
N LEU A 491 7.42 -31.30 -61.72
CA LEU A 491 6.24 -31.98 -61.21
C LEU A 491 6.61 -32.77 -59.93
N PRO A 492 6.19 -32.33 -58.74
CA PRO A 492 6.50 -33.01 -57.49
C PRO A 492 5.94 -34.45 -57.40
N LEU A 493 6.60 -35.31 -56.61
CA LEU A 493 6.14 -36.70 -56.38
C LEU A 493 4.71 -36.79 -55.82
N GLU A 494 4.24 -35.77 -55.08
CA GLU A 494 2.90 -35.76 -54.49
C GLU A 494 1.77 -35.90 -55.53
N TYR A 495 2.03 -35.53 -56.80
CA TYR A 495 1.08 -35.68 -57.88
C TYR A 495 1.14 -37.05 -58.56
N ILE A 496 2.11 -37.91 -58.25
CA ILE A 496 2.28 -39.23 -58.86
C ILE A 496 1.67 -40.31 -57.96
N LYS A 497 0.54 -40.88 -58.40
CA LYS A 497 -0.30 -41.77 -57.60
C LYS A 497 0.24 -43.19 -57.41
N ASN A 498 1.15 -43.66 -58.27
CA ASN A 498 1.57 -45.07 -58.34
C ASN A 498 3.09 -45.28 -58.20
N LEU A 499 3.76 -44.45 -57.39
CA LEU A 499 5.19 -44.58 -57.12
C LEU A 499 5.53 -45.84 -56.32
N ASN A 500 4.68 -46.24 -55.38
CA ASN A 500 4.90 -47.37 -54.47
C ASN A 500 4.37 -48.71 -55.00
N ASN A 501 3.91 -48.76 -56.26
CA ASN A 501 3.38 -49.96 -56.91
C ASN A 501 4.36 -50.59 -57.91
#